data_AF-A0A9E6C902-F1
#
_entry.id   AF-A0A9E6C902-F1
#
_cell.length_a   1.000
_cell.length_b   1.000
_cell.length_c   1.000
_cell.angle_alpha   90.00
_cell.angle_beta   90.00
_cell.angle_gamma   90.00
#
_symmetry.space_group_name_H-M   'P 1'
#
loop_
_entity.id
_entity.type
_entity.pdbx_description
1 polymer ?
#
loop_
_entity_poly.entity_id
_entity_poly.type
_entity_poly.pdbx_seq_one_letter_code
_entity_poly.pdbx_strand_id
1 'polypeptide(L)'
;TQNPDLYEGELIGSAVYTPDKADSTLRIPLNTSFGYSFIFADDSYFESTESFHDFLKGIMLRSYTENDDGAIVSFDITNDFKITLYFHDEAGTSSDFTVTANSSYNVRFNMISHDYSSANFAGEIDDDTQPQDSVSYIQAGGGLISRIKIPYIKNLLENKKVAVNRAELIIKTVPENISFEYEYPAIEGLFATNYVNNDTSYLIPDYTSSVSYLGESYEDGLYRFDITKYIQDVISGNTESNGINIYSVNESINVGRSIITTGKNSDPAKLIITYTEL
;
A
#
# COMPACT_ATOMS: atom_id res chain seq x y z
N THR A 1 12.36 14.88 2.53
CA THR A 1 12.10 13.43 2.74
C THR A 1 12.77 13.05 4.05
N GLN A 2 11.98 12.71 5.07
CA GLN A 2 12.52 12.21 6.35
C GLN A 2 13.00 10.79 6.12
N ASN A 3 14.27 10.50 6.44
CA ASN A 3 14.81 9.16 6.34
C ASN A 3 14.26 8.35 7.53
N PRO A 4 13.45 7.31 7.29
CA PRO A 4 12.83 6.51 8.34
C PRO A 4 13.87 5.80 9.23
N ASP A 5 15.08 5.54 8.73
CA ASP A 5 16.19 4.94 9.49
C ASP A 5 16.77 5.86 10.56
N LEU A 6 16.41 7.15 10.58
CA LEU A 6 16.85 8.09 11.60
C LEU A 6 15.97 8.09 12.85
N TYR A 7 14.82 7.40 12.84
CA TYR A 7 13.97 7.26 14.01
C TYR A 7 14.48 6.14 14.92
N GLU A 8 15.33 6.53 15.87
CA GLU A 8 15.74 5.68 16.98
C GLU A 8 14.89 5.98 18.23
N GLY A 9 14.69 4.97 19.05
CA GLY A 9 13.93 5.08 20.29
C GLY A 9 14.38 4.04 21.31
N GLU A 10 14.12 4.33 22.58
CA GLU A 10 14.36 3.38 23.66
C GLU A 10 13.29 2.28 23.66
N LEU A 11 13.68 1.03 23.94
CA LEU A 11 12.73 -0.06 24.13
C LEU A 11 11.97 0.13 25.45
N ILE A 12 10.75 0.65 25.35
CA ILE A 12 9.89 0.93 26.52
C ILE A 12 8.89 -0.18 26.83
N GLY A 13 8.81 -1.24 26.02
CA GLY A 13 7.90 -2.36 26.23
C GLY A 13 7.94 -3.35 25.08
N SER A 14 7.46 -4.57 25.30
CA SER A 14 7.37 -5.60 24.27
C SER A 14 6.27 -6.62 24.60
N ALA A 15 5.75 -7.27 23.57
CA ALA A 15 4.79 -8.37 23.69
C ALA A 15 5.03 -9.37 22.58
N VAL A 16 4.77 -10.65 22.86
CA VAL A 16 4.59 -11.67 21.83
C VAL A 16 3.12 -11.62 21.41
N TYR A 17 2.88 -11.47 20.11
CA TYR A 17 1.53 -11.36 19.56
C TYR A 17 1.34 -12.36 18.42
N THR A 18 0.32 -13.20 18.56
CA THR A 18 -0.15 -14.10 17.51
C THR A 18 -1.53 -13.62 17.09
N PRO A 19 -1.68 -13.01 15.91
CA PRO A 19 -2.95 -12.41 15.51
C PRO A 19 -4.06 -13.42 15.32
N ASP A 20 -5.25 -13.07 15.80
CA ASP A 20 -6.52 -13.75 15.49
C ASP A 20 -7.47 -12.79 14.76
N LYS A 21 -8.32 -13.31 13.87
CA LYS A 21 -9.29 -12.50 13.12
C LYS A 21 -10.29 -11.77 14.02
N ALA A 22 -10.54 -12.28 15.24
CA ALA A 22 -11.42 -11.66 16.21
C ALA A 22 -10.74 -10.57 17.05
N ASP A 23 -9.43 -10.37 16.90
CA ASP A 23 -8.71 -9.36 17.67
C ASP A 23 -9.15 -7.95 17.29
N SER A 24 -9.48 -7.16 18.31
CA SER A 24 -9.83 -5.75 18.17
C SER A 24 -8.83 -4.81 18.86
N THR A 25 -7.82 -5.36 19.54
CA THR A 25 -6.91 -4.56 20.37
C THR A 25 -5.58 -5.28 20.57
N LEU A 26 -4.48 -4.58 20.29
CA LEU A 26 -3.14 -4.99 20.71
C LEU A 26 -2.80 -4.32 22.05
N ARG A 27 -2.41 -5.11 23.05
CA ARG A 27 -1.93 -4.61 24.35
C ARG A 27 -0.48 -4.96 24.54
N ILE A 28 0.34 -3.95 24.79
CA ILE A 28 1.77 -4.12 25.04
C ILE A 28 2.06 -3.63 26.45
N PRO A 29 2.52 -4.49 27.38
CA PRO A 29 2.97 -4.04 28.68
C PRO A 29 4.22 -3.18 28.52
N LEU A 30 4.21 -2.00 29.12
CA LEU A 30 5.35 -1.10 29.14
C LEU A 30 6.18 -1.37 30.40
N ASN A 31 7.48 -1.13 30.28
CA ASN A 31 8.45 -1.30 31.35
C ASN A 31 8.12 -0.33 32.50
N THR A 32 8.22 -0.80 33.74
CA THR A 32 7.99 0.03 34.93
C THR A 32 8.91 1.25 34.97
N SER A 33 10.13 1.14 34.42
CA SER A 33 11.06 2.27 34.27
C SER A 33 10.49 3.41 33.43
N PHE A 34 9.74 3.10 32.37
CA PHE A 34 9.03 4.12 31.60
C PHE A 34 7.90 4.75 32.40
N GLY A 35 7.19 3.99 33.25
CA GLY A 35 6.22 4.57 34.17
C GLY A 35 6.86 5.56 35.15
N TYR A 36 8.05 5.26 35.67
CA TYR A 36 8.78 6.17 36.54
C TYR A 36 9.21 7.47 35.85
N SER A 37 9.41 7.49 34.54
CA SER A 37 9.72 8.75 33.84
C SER A 37 8.55 9.74 33.91
N PHE A 38 7.31 9.26 33.94
CA PHE A 38 6.12 10.12 34.16
C PHE A 38 5.98 10.55 35.61
N ILE A 39 6.19 9.64 36.57
CA ILE A 39 6.03 9.94 38.01
C ILE A 39 7.07 10.95 38.50
N PHE A 40 8.29 10.89 37.96
CA PHE A 40 9.39 11.76 38.36
C PHE A 40 9.67 12.91 37.37
N ALA A 41 8.82 13.10 36.36
CA ALA A 41 8.90 14.26 35.48
C ALA A 41 8.54 15.54 36.25
N ASP A 42 9.14 16.66 35.81
CA ASP A 42 8.74 17.98 36.29
C ASP A 42 7.32 18.30 35.81
N ASP A 43 6.49 18.90 36.69
CA ASP A 43 5.10 19.22 36.41
C ASP A 43 4.94 20.13 35.17
N SER A 44 5.94 20.95 34.86
CA SER A 44 5.93 21.85 33.68
C SER A 44 5.77 21.11 32.35
N TYR A 45 6.17 19.83 32.27
CA TYR A 45 5.96 19.01 31.07
C TYR A 45 4.48 18.67 30.81
N PHE A 46 3.61 18.79 31.82
CA PHE A 46 2.19 18.46 31.71
C PHE A 46 1.28 19.70 31.59
N GLU A 47 1.85 20.90 31.58
CA GLU A 47 1.11 22.16 31.52
C GLU A 47 0.55 22.47 30.11
N SER A 48 1.18 21.96 29.06
CA SER A 48 0.78 22.22 27.68
C SER A 48 1.15 21.08 26.73
N THR A 49 0.51 21.01 25.56
CA THR A 49 0.86 20.05 24.50
C THR A 49 2.31 20.24 24.02
N GLU A 50 2.79 21.48 23.94
CA GLU A 50 4.16 21.78 23.49
C GLU A 50 5.19 21.26 24.49
N SER A 51 5.00 21.57 25.78
CA SER A 51 5.84 21.04 26.86
C SER A 51 5.80 19.51 26.91
N PHE A 52 4.63 18.91 26.71
CA PHE A 52 4.49 17.45 26.70
C PHE A 52 5.22 16.81 25.51
N HIS A 53 5.22 17.46 24.34
CA HIS A 53 6.02 17.03 23.18
C HIS A 53 7.53 17.11 23.44
N ASP A 54 7.99 17.94 24.37
CA ASP A 54 9.39 17.95 24.81
C ASP A 54 9.74 16.78 25.72
N PHE A 55 8.78 16.31 26.52
CA PHE A 55 8.90 15.12 27.33
C PHE A 55 8.80 13.82 26.51
N LEU A 56 7.79 13.69 25.65
CA LEU A 56 7.54 12.52 24.81
C LEU A 56 7.39 12.91 23.34
N LYS A 57 8.44 12.65 22.56
CA LYS A 57 8.48 13.01 21.12
C LYS A 57 7.57 12.15 20.25
N GLY A 58 7.29 10.91 20.66
CA GLY A 58 6.44 9.97 19.93
C GLY A 58 6.65 8.53 20.35
N ILE A 59 5.88 7.63 19.74
CA ILE A 59 5.99 6.18 19.95
C ILE A 59 6.05 5.49 18.59
N MET A 60 6.98 4.56 18.47
CA MET A 60 7.10 3.67 17.32
C MET A 60 6.77 2.24 17.77
N LEU A 61 5.92 1.57 17.02
CA LEU A 61 5.74 0.13 17.12
C LEU A 61 6.58 -0.54 16.03
N ARG A 62 7.42 -1.50 16.41
CA ARG A 62 8.24 -2.28 15.49
C ARG A 62 8.00 -3.76 15.77
N SER A 63 7.75 -4.53 14.71
CA SER A 63 7.75 -5.98 14.79
C SER A 63 9.18 -6.51 14.72
N TYR A 64 9.43 -7.58 15.47
CA TYR A 64 10.63 -8.39 15.36
C TYR A 64 10.16 -9.84 15.25
N THR A 65 10.58 -10.52 14.18
CA THR A 65 10.36 -11.96 14.01
C THR A 65 11.70 -12.63 13.81
N GLU A 66 11.92 -13.75 14.50
CA GLU A 66 13.13 -14.56 14.34
C GLU A 66 13.03 -15.49 13.11
N ASN A 67 11.83 -15.68 12.56
CA ASN A 67 11.52 -16.59 11.46
C ASN A 67 10.70 -15.89 10.36
N ASP A 68 10.62 -16.52 9.19
CA ASP A 68 9.86 -16.02 8.03
C ASP A 68 8.33 -16.11 8.18
N ASP A 69 7.83 -16.71 9.27
CA ASP A 69 6.41 -16.87 9.58
C ASP A 69 5.86 -15.65 10.34
N GLY A 70 5.70 -14.54 9.62
CA GLY A 70 5.12 -13.30 10.13
C GLY A 70 3.67 -13.08 9.70
N ALA A 71 3.03 -12.07 10.32
CA ALA A 71 1.72 -11.58 9.92
C ALA A 71 1.74 -10.05 9.83
N ILE A 72 0.96 -9.50 8.90
CA ILE A 72 0.72 -8.06 8.82
C ILE A 72 -0.69 -7.80 9.33
N VAL A 73 -0.82 -6.93 10.33
CA VAL A 73 -2.09 -6.59 10.97
C VAL A 73 -2.28 -5.09 10.89
N SER A 74 -3.48 -4.67 10.47
CA SER A 74 -3.87 -3.28 10.44
C SER A 74 -4.73 -2.94 11.65
N PHE A 75 -4.44 -1.82 12.30
CA PHE A 75 -5.25 -1.28 13.39
C PHE A 75 -5.69 0.13 13.00
N ASP A 76 -6.99 0.40 13.09
CA ASP A 76 -7.48 1.79 13.04
C ASP A 76 -7.18 2.46 14.38
N ILE A 77 -6.13 3.28 14.40
CA ILE A 77 -5.69 4.01 15.59
C ILE A 77 -6.30 5.42 15.66
N THR A 78 -7.31 5.74 14.84
CA THR A 78 -7.83 7.10 14.71
C THR A 78 -8.31 7.66 16.04
N ASN A 79 -9.02 6.83 16.81
CA ASN A 79 -9.63 7.19 18.08
C ASN A 79 -9.22 6.30 19.27
N ASP A 80 -8.42 5.25 19.03
CA ASP A 80 -8.25 4.16 20.01
C ASP A 80 -6.80 3.95 20.49
N PHE A 81 -5.89 4.87 20.15
CA PHE A 81 -4.53 4.84 20.70
C PHE A 81 -4.47 5.45 22.09
N LYS A 82 -4.06 4.65 23.08
CA LYS A 82 -3.85 5.11 24.46
C LYS A 82 -2.65 4.44 25.14
N ILE A 83 -2.01 5.21 26.00
CA ILE A 83 -1.05 4.74 27.00
C ILE A 83 -1.72 4.99 28.36
N THR A 84 -1.84 3.96 29.19
CA THR A 84 -2.38 4.12 30.54
C THR A 84 -1.33 3.69 31.55
N LEU A 85 -0.93 4.64 32.39
CA LEU A 85 -0.10 4.41 33.57
C LEU A 85 -1.03 4.07 34.73
N TYR A 86 -0.82 2.92 35.36
CA TYR A 86 -1.47 2.56 36.61
C TYR A 86 -0.48 2.71 37.76
N PHE A 87 -0.85 3.44 38.81
CA PHE A 87 0.01 3.71 39.96
C PHE A 87 -0.79 3.69 41.27
N HIS A 88 -0.09 3.60 42.39
CA HIS A 88 -0.68 3.71 43.72
C HIS A 88 0.14 4.64 44.59
N ASP A 89 -0.52 5.32 45.53
CA ASP A 89 0.15 6.09 46.56
C ASP A 89 0.72 5.17 47.68
N GLU A 90 1.47 5.75 48.61
CA GLU A 90 2.04 5.02 49.76
C GLU A 90 0.96 4.40 50.67
N ALA A 91 -0.27 4.91 50.62
CA ALA A 91 -1.41 4.37 51.37
C ALA A 91 -2.12 3.21 50.61
N GLY A 92 -1.71 2.91 49.38
CA GLY A 92 -2.26 1.84 48.55
C GLY A 92 -3.46 2.25 47.69
N THR A 93 -3.77 3.54 47.57
CA THR A 93 -4.86 4.03 46.71
C THR A 93 -4.46 3.93 45.25
N SER A 94 -5.14 3.09 44.47
CA SER A 94 -4.91 2.96 43.03
C SER A 94 -5.42 4.17 42.25
N SER A 95 -4.67 4.61 41.25
CA SER A 95 -5.00 5.68 40.32
C SER A 95 -4.45 5.36 38.93
N ASP A 96 -4.95 6.07 37.92
CA ASP A 96 -4.44 5.97 36.55
C ASP A 96 -4.27 7.34 35.89
N PHE A 97 -3.34 7.38 34.93
CA PHE A 97 -3.10 8.51 34.06
C PHE A 97 -3.05 8.02 32.62
N THR A 98 -3.88 8.60 31.75
CA THR A 98 -4.01 8.16 30.35
C THR A 98 -3.59 9.26 29.38
N VAL A 99 -2.63 8.92 28.51
CA VAL A 99 -2.23 9.73 27.36
C VAL A 99 -2.92 9.16 26.12
N THR A 100 -3.53 10.03 25.31
CA THR A 100 -4.16 9.64 24.03
C THR A 100 -3.49 10.37 22.88
N ALA A 101 -3.41 9.71 21.72
CA ALA A 101 -2.87 10.30 20.50
C ALA A 101 -3.97 10.64 19.47
N ASN A 102 -5.18 10.92 19.94
CA ASN A 102 -6.39 11.06 19.10
C ASN A 102 -6.57 12.45 18.46
N SER A 103 -5.57 13.32 18.55
CA SER A 103 -5.62 14.66 17.99
C SER A 103 -5.21 14.69 16.52
N SER A 104 -5.87 15.53 15.72
CA SER A 104 -5.50 15.79 14.32
C SER A 104 -4.12 16.45 14.16
N TYR A 105 -3.51 16.90 15.25
CA TYR A 105 -2.15 17.46 15.27
C TYR A 105 -1.05 16.39 15.35
N ASN A 106 -1.39 15.13 15.62
CA ASN A 106 -0.41 14.06 15.70
C ASN A 106 -0.06 13.54 14.31
N VAL A 107 1.22 13.55 13.97
CA VAL A 107 1.72 12.94 12.74
C VAL A 107 1.77 11.43 12.94
N ARG A 108 1.13 10.70 12.01
CA ARG A 108 1.07 9.23 12.01
C ARG A 108 1.52 8.72 10.65
N PHE A 109 2.42 7.76 10.62
CA PHE A 109 2.90 7.14 9.39
C PHE A 109 3.39 5.72 9.67
N ASN A 110 3.38 4.89 8.63
CA ASN A 110 3.97 3.57 8.66
C ASN A 110 5.33 3.61 7.95
N MET A 111 6.28 2.85 8.48
CA MET A 111 7.56 2.58 7.82
C MET A 111 7.55 1.13 7.36
N ILE A 112 7.55 0.91 6.04
CA ILE A 112 7.54 -0.41 5.42
C ILE A 112 8.78 -0.50 4.54
N SER A 113 9.55 -1.58 4.70
CA SER A 113 10.68 -1.91 3.85
C SER A 113 10.41 -3.26 3.20
N HIS A 114 10.75 -3.39 1.92
CA HIS A 114 10.60 -4.63 1.18
C HIS A 114 11.98 -5.12 0.75
N ASP A 115 12.26 -6.39 1.01
CA ASP A 115 13.44 -7.08 0.50
C ASP A 115 12.98 -8.15 -0.49
N TYR A 116 13.25 -7.90 -1.78
CA TYR A 116 12.94 -8.83 -2.87
C TYR A 116 14.15 -9.68 -3.28
N SER A 117 15.29 -9.58 -2.59
CA SER A 117 16.55 -10.22 -3.04
C SER A 117 16.46 -11.74 -3.19
N SER A 118 15.57 -12.39 -2.45
CA SER A 118 15.29 -13.83 -2.53
C SER A 118 14.16 -14.20 -3.49
N ALA A 119 13.44 -13.23 -4.05
CA ALA A 119 12.33 -13.48 -4.94
C ALA A 119 12.81 -13.95 -6.32
N ASN A 120 12.09 -14.91 -6.93
CA ASN A 120 12.45 -15.43 -8.25
C ASN A 120 12.44 -14.35 -9.35
N PHE A 121 11.58 -13.34 -9.21
CA PHE A 121 11.45 -12.22 -10.14
C PHE A 121 12.42 -11.06 -9.85
N ALA A 122 13.29 -11.16 -8.83
CA ALA A 122 14.12 -10.04 -8.38
C ALA A 122 14.99 -9.44 -9.51
N GLY A 123 15.49 -10.29 -10.41
CA GLY A 123 16.30 -9.88 -11.56
C GLY A 123 15.49 -9.25 -12.70
N GLU A 124 14.16 -9.29 -12.66
CA GLU A 124 13.26 -8.72 -13.66
C GLU A 124 12.74 -7.33 -13.27
N ILE A 125 12.94 -6.92 -12.01
CA ILE A 125 12.50 -5.61 -11.52
C ILE A 125 13.23 -4.50 -12.29
N ASP A 126 12.45 -3.66 -12.96
CA ASP A 126 12.92 -2.56 -13.80
C ASP A 126 13.90 -2.95 -14.93
N ASP A 127 13.93 -4.22 -15.34
CA ASP A 127 14.73 -4.72 -16.45
C ASP A 127 13.86 -5.24 -17.60
N ASP A 128 13.58 -4.35 -18.56
CA ASP A 128 12.83 -4.66 -19.78
C ASP A 128 13.55 -5.62 -20.75
N THR A 129 14.80 -6.01 -20.47
CA THR A 129 15.56 -6.95 -21.32
C THR A 129 15.29 -8.41 -20.96
N GLN A 130 14.74 -8.67 -19.77
CA GLN A 130 14.40 -10.02 -19.35
C GLN A 130 13.20 -10.58 -20.13
N PRO A 131 13.15 -11.90 -20.36
CA PRO A 131 11.97 -12.54 -20.91
C PRO A 131 10.75 -12.30 -20.01
N GLN A 132 9.62 -11.91 -20.59
CA GLN A 132 8.37 -11.74 -19.86
C GLN A 132 7.87 -13.08 -19.29
N ASP A 133 7.65 -13.14 -17.98
CA ASP A 133 6.96 -14.25 -17.30
C ASP A 133 5.46 -14.26 -17.63
N SER A 134 4.81 -15.40 -17.41
CA SER A 134 3.37 -15.64 -17.46
C SER A 134 2.56 -14.87 -16.42
N VAL A 135 3.20 -14.37 -15.35
CA VAL A 135 2.57 -13.61 -14.27
C VAL A 135 3.37 -12.35 -13.94
N SER A 136 2.72 -11.39 -13.28
CA SER A 136 3.33 -10.17 -12.76
C SER A 136 2.75 -9.86 -11.38
N TYR A 137 3.45 -9.06 -10.59
CA TYR A 137 3.16 -8.86 -9.17
C TYR A 137 2.78 -7.40 -8.89
N ILE A 138 1.80 -7.22 -8.02
CA ILE A 138 1.42 -5.92 -7.45
C ILE A 138 1.44 -6.08 -5.94
N GLN A 139 2.07 -5.14 -5.24
CA GLN A 139 2.14 -5.12 -3.79
C GLN A 139 1.96 -3.69 -3.27
N ALA A 140 0.94 -3.51 -2.43
CA ALA A 140 0.67 -2.25 -1.76
C ALA A 140 1.74 -1.94 -0.68
N GLY A 141 1.62 -0.80 0.01
CA GLY A 141 2.60 -0.39 1.02
C GLY A 141 3.92 0.09 0.42
N GLY A 142 3.88 0.73 -0.75
CA GLY A 142 5.09 1.17 -1.48
C GLY A 142 5.90 0.02 -2.06
N GLY A 143 5.24 -1.10 -2.40
CA GLY A 143 5.86 -2.28 -2.96
C GLY A 143 5.93 -2.26 -4.50
N LEU A 144 5.70 -3.43 -5.09
CA LEU A 144 5.77 -3.65 -6.53
C LEU A 144 4.58 -3.03 -7.28
N ILE A 145 4.88 -2.46 -8.44
CA ILE A 145 3.90 -1.92 -9.39
C ILE A 145 4.10 -2.69 -10.70
N SER A 146 3.00 -3.10 -11.34
CA SER A 146 3.08 -3.77 -12.64
C SER A 146 2.96 -2.75 -13.77
N ARG A 147 3.93 -2.73 -14.70
CA ARG A 147 3.88 -1.90 -15.91
C ARG A 147 3.44 -2.72 -17.12
N ILE A 148 2.29 -2.37 -17.67
CA ILE A 148 1.72 -3.02 -18.84
C ILE A 148 2.08 -2.24 -20.09
N LYS A 149 2.89 -2.86 -20.95
CA LYS A 149 3.18 -2.34 -22.29
C LYS A 149 2.32 -3.08 -23.29
N ILE A 150 1.61 -2.32 -24.10
CA ILE A 150 0.79 -2.84 -25.18
C ILE A 150 1.48 -2.40 -26.47
N PRO A 151 2.43 -3.20 -26.99
CA PRO A 151 3.19 -2.81 -28.15
C PRO A 151 2.24 -2.70 -29.35
N TYR A 152 2.59 -1.82 -30.29
CA TYR A 152 1.91 -1.69 -31.57
C TYR A 152 0.45 -1.18 -31.50
N ILE A 153 0.02 -0.52 -30.42
CA ILE A 153 -1.29 0.18 -30.38
C ILE A 153 -1.43 1.14 -31.56
N LYS A 154 -0.37 1.91 -31.87
CA LYS A 154 -0.38 2.84 -33.00
C LYS A 154 -0.51 2.09 -34.34
N ASN A 155 0.12 0.92 -34.46
CA ASN A 155 0.13 0.13 -35.69
C ASN A 155 -1.21 -0.57 -35.95
N LEU A 156 -1.98 -0.88 -34.91
CA LEU A 156 -3.32 -1.50 -35.04
C LEU A 156 -4.20 -0.73 -36.02
N LEU A 157 -4.02 0.59 -36.13
CA LEU A 157 -4.86 1.49 -36.91
C LEU A 157 -4.05 2.49 -37.75
N GLU A 158 -2.78 2.19 -38.06
CA GLU A 158 -1.79 3.10 -38.68
C GLU A 158 -2.21 3.71 -40.04
N ASN A 159 -3.31 3.23 -40.63
CA ASN A 159 -3.84 3.72 -41.91
C ASN A 159 -5.35 3.98 -41.88
N LYS A 160 -5.96 4.02 -40.70
CA LYS A 160 -7.41 4.17 -40.54
C LYS A 160 -7.70 5.36 -39.65
N LYS A 161 -8.56 6.26 -40.12
CA LYS A 161 -9.18 7.23 -39.24
C LYS A 161 -10.22 6.46 -38.43
N VAL A 162 -10.04 6.41 -37.11
CA VAL A 162 -10.91 5.63 -36.22
C VAL A 162 -11.43 6.46 -35.06
N ALA A 163 -12.67 6.17 -34.67
CA ALA A 163 -13.22 6.56 -33.39
C ALA A 163 -13.28 5.32 -32.49
N VAL A 164 -12.56 5.33 -31.38
CA VAL A 164 -12.62 4.27 -30.36
C VAL A 164 -13.91 4.47 -29.56
N ASN A 165 -14.81 3.49 -29.65
CA ASN A 165 -16.09 3.53 -28.93
C ASN A 165 -15.94 3.02 -27.49
N ARG A 166 -15.08 2.00 -27.30
CA ARG A 166 -14.76 1.42 -26.00
C ARG A 166 -13.44 0.68 -26.07
N ALA A 167 -12.59 0.81 -25.04
CA ALA A 167 -11.42 -0.02 -24.84
C ALA A 167 -11.35 -0.52 -23.40
N GLU A 168 -11.26 -1.83 -23.23
CA GLU A 168 -11.20 -2.47 -21.91
C GLU A 168 -9.93 -3.31 -21.78
N LEU A 169 -9.14 -3.02 -20.75
CA LEU A 169 -8.03 -3.86 -20.34
C LEU A 169 -8.50 -4.79 -19.22
N ILE A 170 -8.54 -6.09 -19.51
CA ILE A 170 -8.98 -7.14 -18.58
C ILE A 170 -7.75 -7.87 -18.09
N ILE A 171 -7.54 -7.88 -16.78
CA ILE A 171 -6.40 -8.50 -16.11
C ILE A 171 -6.94 -9.48 -15.08
N LYS A 172 -6.56 -10.75 -15.19
CA LYS A 172 -6.99 -11.79 -14.25
C LYS A 172 -6.02 -11.91 -13.08
N THR A 173 -6.52 -12.32 -11.93
CA THR A 173 -5.69 -12.70 -10.78
C THR A 173 -5.44 -14.19 -10.79
N VAL A 174 -4.34 -14.60 -10.16
CA VAL A 174 -3.99 -16.01 -9.92
C VAL A 174 -3.62 -16.20 -8.45
N PRO A 175 -4.58 -16.04 -7.52
CA PRO A 175 -4.32 -16.01 -6.08
C PRO A 175 -3.65 -17.29 -5.57
N GLU A 176 -3.92 -18.44 -6.20
CA GLU A 176 -3.30 -19.72 -5.86
C GLU A 176 -1.77 -19.76 -6.04
N ASN A 177 -1.18 -18.84 -6.80
CA ASN A 177 0.26 -18.81 -7.05
C ASN A 177 1.05 -18.04 -5.96
N ILE A 178 0.38 -17.48 -4.95
CA ILE A 178 1.06 -16.74 -3.85
C ILE A 178 1.58 -17.73 -2.80
N SER A 179 0.80 -18.74 -2.44
CA SER A 179 1.19 -19.78 -1.50
C SER A 179 0.36 -21.04 -1.75
N PHE A 180 1.02 -22.19 -1.63
CA PHE A 180 0.34 -23.49 -1.65
C PHE A 180 -0.41 -23.78 -0.34
N GLU A 181 -0.09 -23.05 0.73
CA GLU A 181 -0.65 -23.25 2.06
C GLU A 181 -1.75 -22.22 2.40
N TYR A 182 -1.67 -21.02 1.81
CA TYR A 182 -2.56 -19.91 2.13
C TYR A 182 -3.04 -19.19 0.86
N GLU A 183 -4.36 -19.06 0.71
CA GLU A 183 -4.93 -18.16 -0.29
C GLU A 183 -4.97 -16.74 0.28
N TYR A 184 -4.28 -15.82 -0.37
CA TYR A 184 -4.33 -14.40 -0.04
C TYR A 184 -5.35 -13.70 -0.93
N PRO A 185 -6.26 -12.89 -0.37
CA PRO A 185 -7.23 -12.18 -1.18
C PRO A 185 -6.51 -11.19 -2.09
N ALA A 186 -7.01 -11.08 -3.32
CA ALA A 186 -6.56 -10.05 -4.24
C ALA A 186 -6.82 -8.66 -3.65
N ILE A 187 -5.98 -7.70 -4.01
CA ILE A 187 -6.14 -6.28 -3.69
C ILE A 187 -7.52 -5.82 -4.20
N GLU A 188 -8.35 -5.27 -3.32
CA GLU A 188 -9.75 -4.95 -3.65
C GLU A 188 -9.91 -3.92 -4.77
N GLY A 189 -8.94 -3.02 -4.95
CA GLY A 189 -9.00 -2.00 -6.00
C GLY A 189 -7.62 -1.66 -6.56
N LEU A 190 -7.56 -1.49 -7.88
CA LEU A 190 -6.36 -1.06 -8.58
C LEU A 190 -6.62 0.19 -9.39
N PHE A 191 -5.62 1.04 -9.62
CA PHE A 191 -5.75 2.18 -10.54
C PHE A 191 -4.63 2.22 -11.57
N ALA A 192 -4.95 2.77 -12.74
CA ALA A 192 -4.05 2.88 -13.87
C ALA A 192 -3.53 4.32 -14.05
N THR A 193 -2.25 4.44 -14.40
CA THR A 193 -1.65 5.71 -14.83
C THR A 193 -0.84 5.50 -16.10
N ASN A 194 -0.73 6.55 -16.91
CA ASN A 194 0.21 6.58 -18.03
C ASN A 194 1.62 6.81 -17.50
N TYR A 195 2.52 5.88 -17.81
CA TYR A 195 3.93 5.98 -17.47
C TYR A 195 4.63 7.00 -18.38
N VAL A 196 5.47 7.87 -17.80
CA VAL A 196 6.29 8.83 -18.56
C VAL A 196 7.76 8.51 -18.38
N ASN A 197 8.22 8.44 -17.14
CA ASN A 197 9.57 8.06 -16.74
C ASN A 197 9.55 7.57 -15.27
N ASN A 198 10.69 7.10 -14.75
CA ASN A 198 10.78 6.51 -13.41
C ASN A 198 10.27 7.43 -12.28
N ASP A 199 10.32 8.75 -12.45
CA ASP A 199 9.90 9.72 -11.44
C ASP A 199 8.50 10.28 -11.70
N THR A 200 7.87 9.94 -12.84
CA THR A 200 6.65 10.62 -13.31
C THR A 200 5.68 9.66 -13.99
N SER A 201 4.45 9.67 -13.49
CA SER A 201 3.28 9.08 -14.12
C SER A 201 2.07 10.01 -13.98
N TYR A 202 1.17 9.99 -14.94
CA TYR A 202 -0.05 10.79 -14.91
C TYR A 202 -1.28 9.90 -14.91
N LEU A 203 -2.31 10.30 -14.17
CA LEU A 203 -3.60 9.64 -14.23
C LEU A 203 -4.10 9.58 -15.68
N ILE A 204 -4.60 8.43 -16.12
CA ILE A 204 -5.14 8.31 -17.48
C ILE A 204 -6.38 9.21 -17.65
N PRO A 205 -6.64 9.74 -18.87
CA PRO A 205 -7.73 10.70 -19.12
C PRO A 205 -9.13 10.12 -18.83
N ASP A 206 -9.25 8.79 -18.76
CA ASP A 206 -10.47 8.09 -18.36
C ASP A 206 -10.89 8.44 -16.93
N TYR A 207 -9.94 8.75 -16.05
CA TYR A 207 -10.22 8.97 -14.62
C TYR A 207 -10.25 10.46 -14.22
N THR A 208 -9.75 11.36 -15.07
CA THR A 208 -9.65 12.81 -14.77
C THR A 208 -11.01 13.51 -14.72
N SER A 209 -12.06 12.92 -15.29
CA SER A 209 -13.41 13.51 -15.30
C SER A 209 -14.24 13.19 -14.06
N SER A 210 -13.75 12.36 -13.13
CA SER A 210 -14.48 12.00 -11.92
C SER A 210 -13.81 12.60 -10.68
N VAL A 211 -14.61 13.23 -9.82
CA VAL A 211 -14.14 13.87 -8.58
C VAL A 211 -13.70 12.83 -7.54
N SER A 212 -14.06 11.56 -7.74
CA SER A 212 -13.90 10.47 -6.78
C SER A 212 -13.62 9.13 -7.46
N TYR A 213 -12.63 9.05 -8.36
CA TYR A 213 -12.23 7.76 -8.92
C TYR A 213 -11.58 6.90 -7.83
N LEU A 214 -12.16 5.73 -7.54
CA LEU A 214 -11.71 4.83 -6.47
C LEU A 214 -10.89 3.64 -7.00
N GLY A 215 -10.47 3.67 -8.27
CA GLY A 215 -9.89 2.51 -8.93
C GLY A 215 -10.93 1.56 -9.53
N GLU A 216 -10.43 0.55 -10.23
CA GLU A 216 -11.20 -0.60 -10.68
C GLU A 216 -11.23 -1.64 -9.57
N SER A 217 -12.44 -2.03 -9.17
CA SER A 217 -12.63 -3.05 -8.16
C SER A 217 -12.31 -4.44 -8.70
N TYR A 218 -11.78 -5.29 -7.82
CA TYR A 218 -11.66 -6.71 -8.05
C TYR A 218 -13.04 -7.36 -8.06
N GLU A 219 -13.40 -8.04 -9.14
CA GLU A 219 -14.68 -8.73 -9.29
C GLU A 219 -14.48 -10.00 -10.13
N ASP A 220 -15.06 -11.12 -9.70
CA ASP A 220 -15.06 -12.39 -10.44
C ASP A 220 -13.68 -12.86 -10.95
N GLY A 221 -12.62 -12.70 -10.14
CA GLY A 221 -11.28 -13.17 -10.51
C GLY A 221 -10.49 -12.22 -11.40
N LEU A 222 -10.97 -10.99 -11.63
CA LEU A 222 -10.31 -10.05 -12.53
C LEU A 222 -10.49 -8.59 -12.12
N TYR A 223 -9.69 -7.75 -12.79
CA TYR A 223 -9.85 -6.31 -12.85
C TYR A 223 -10.18 -5.91 -14.30
N ARG A 224 -11.06 -4.94 -14.46
CA ARG A 224 -11.49 -4.42 -15.77
C ARG A 224 -11.30 -2.91 -15.79
N PHE A 225 -10.31 -2.46 -16.54
CA PHE A 225 -10.01 -1.04 -16.69
C PHE A 225 -10.67 -0.49 -17.95
N ASP A 226 -11.47 0.56 -17.81
CA ASP A 226 -11.88 1.38 -18.95
C ASP A 226 -10.74 2.34 -19.30
N ILE A 227 -10.15 2.13 -20.48
CA ILE A 227 -9.03 2.91 -21.01
C ILE A 227 -9.36 3.50 -22.38
N THR A 228 -10.64 3.74 -22.64
CA THR A 228 -11.16 4.20 -23.94
C THR A 228 -10.49 5.49 -24.42
N LYS A 229 -10.47 6.53 -23.58
CA LYS A 229 -9.88 7.83 -23.91
C LYS A 229 -8.36 7.70 -24.04
N TYR A 230 -7.72 6.96 -23.14
CA TYR A 230 -6.27 6.71 -23.23
C TYR A 230 -5.89 6.10 -24.57
N ILE A 231 -6.59 5.04 -25.00
CA ILE A 231 -6.34 4.39 -26.29
C ILE A 231 -6.61 5.34 -27.46
N GLN A 232 -7.69 6.12 -27.42
CA GLN A 232 -7.97 7.15 -28.42
C GLN A 232 -6.84 8.19 -28.52
N ASP A 233 -6.33 8.68 -27.39
CA ASP A 233 -5.25 9.67 -27.34
C ASP A 233 -3.93 9.11 -27.87
N VAL A 234 -3.61 7.85 -27.55
CA VAL A 234 -2.43 7.17 -28.10
C VAL A 234 -2.51 7.04 -29.62
N ILE A 235 -3.65 6.60 -30.15
CA ILE A 235 -3.85 6.43 -31.60
C ILE A 235 -3.84 7.79 -32.31
N SER A 236 -4.38 8.83 -31.69
CA SER A 236 -4.42 10.18 -32.26
C SER A 236 -3.07 10.91 -32.18
N GLY A 237 -2.08 10.34 -31.48
CA GLY A 237 -0.78 10.97 -31.26
C GLY A 237 -0.78 12.07 -30.20
N ASN A 238 -1.84 12.16 -29.38
CA ASN A 238 -1.94 13.13 -28.28
C ASN A 238 -1.16 12.67 -27.03
N THR A 239 -0.83 11.37 -26.92
CA THR A 239 -0.11 10.78 -25.79
C THR A 239 0.78 9.63 -26.27
N GLU A 240 1.96 9.49 -25.64
CA GLU A 240 2.87 8.38 -25.93
C GLU A 240 2.46 7.09 -25.21
N SER A 241 2.70 5.95 -25.86
CA SER A 241 2.38 4.61 -25.33
C SER A 241 3.61 3.98 -24.66
N ASN A 242 4.12 4.63 -23.61
CA ASN A 242 5.31 4.14 -22.89
C ASN A 242 4.99 3.03 -21.88
N GLY A 243 3.71 2.84 -21.57
CA GLY A 243 3.21 1.83 -20.66
C GLY A 243 2.12 2.37 -19.74
N ILE A 244 1.32 1.46 -19.19
CA ILE A 244 0.32 1.74 -18.17
C ILE A 244 0.80 1.12 -16.87
N ASN A 245 1.09 1.94 -15.87
CA ASN A 245 1.40 1.44 -14.52
C ASN A 245 0.09 1.12 -13.79
N ILE A 246 0.04 -0.05 -13.16
CA ILE A 246 -1.09 -0.53 -12.36
C ILE A 246 -0.69 -0.55 -10.88
N TYR A 247 -1.40 0.23 -10.08
CA TYR A 247 -1.14 0.46 -8.66
C TYR A 247 -2.24 -0.11 -7.78
N SER A 248 -1.92 -0.36 -6.51
CA SER A 248 -2.95 -0.56 -5.49
C SER A 248 -3.61 0.77 -5.15
N VAL A 249 -4.92 0.78 -4.97
CA VAL A 249 -5.57 1.91 -4.30
C VAL A 249 -5.16 1.91 -2.82
N ASN A 250 -5.16 3.09 -2.21
CA ASN A 250 -4.88 3.27 -0.78
C ASN A 250 -3.54 2.68 -0.30
N GLU A 251 -2.46 2.86 -1.06
CA GLU A 251 -1.14 2.24 -0.77
C GLU A 251 -0.59 2.53 0.64
N SER A 252 -1.00 3.62 1.29
CA SER A 252 -0.54 3.98 2.63
C SER A 252 -1.18 3.17 3.77
N ILE A 253 -2.32 2.51 3.50
CA ILE A 253 -3.09 1.72 4.48
C ILE A 253 -3.37 0.29 4.01
N ASN A 254 -3.06 -0.03 2.75
CA ASN A 254 -3.17 -1.36 2.18
C ASN A 254 -1.79 -2.02 2.11
N VAL A 255 -1.72 -3.31 2.44
CA VAL A 255 -0.51 -4.15 2.41
C VAL A 255 -0.74 -5.43 1.60
N GLY A 256 -1.85 -5.50 0.88
CA GLY A 256 -2.24 -6.63 0.06
C GLY A 256 -1.30 -6.83 -1.12
N ARG A 257 -1.37 -8.06 -1.66
CA ARG A 257 -0.59 -8.50 -2.81
C ARG A 257 -1.54 -9.13 -3.81
N SER A 258 -1.31 -8.88 -5.09
CA SER A 258 -2.01 -9.55 -6.18
C SER A 258 -0.98 -10.09 -7.17
N ILE A 259 -1.14 -11.35 -7.58
CA ILE A 259 -0.49 -11.87 -8.78
C ILE A 259 -1.48 -11.75 -9.92
N ILE A 260 -1.03 -11.16 -11.02
CA ILE A 260 -1.84 -10.91 -12.20
C ILE A 260 -1.28 -11.62 -13.44
N THR A 261 -2.16 -12.01 -14.34
CA THR A 261 -1.76 -12.65 -15.61
C THR A 261 -1.10 -11.66 -16.57
N THR A 262 -0.07 -12.09 -17.28
CA THR A 262 0.51 -11.31 -18.40
C THR A 262 -0.02 -11.78 -19.76
N GLY A 263 0.49 -11.20 -20.85
CA GLY A 263 0.22 -11.68 -22.21
C GLY A 263 0.82 -13.06 -22.54
N LYS A 264 1.72 -13.58 -21.69
CA LYS A 264 2.34 -14.92 -21.86
C LYS A 264 1.62 -16.03 -21.09
N ASN A 265 0.67 -15.68 -20.23
CA ASN A 265 -0.14 -16.65 -19.50
C ASN A 265 -0.98 -17.52 -20.46
N SER A 266 -1.31 -18.75 -20.05
CA SER A 266 -2.27 -19.61 -20.77
C SER A 266 -3.69 -19.00 -20.82
N ASP A 267 -4.03 -18.18 -19.83
CA ASP A 267 -5.24 -17.36 -19.82
C ASP A 267 -4.84 -15.87 -19.73
N PRO A 268 -4.41 -15.28 -20.87
CA PRO A 268 -3.68 -14.02 -20.86
C PRO A 268 -4.58 -12.83 -20.53
N ALA A 269 -3.95 -11.76 -20.03
CA ALA A 269 -4.58 -10.43 -19.99
C ALA A 269 -5.00 -10.00 -21.41
N LYS A 270 -6.12 -9.28 -21.52
CA LYS A 270 -6.76 -8.96 -22.81
C LYS A 270 -7.04 -7.48 -22.92
N LEU A 271 -6.69 -6.91 -24.07
CA LEU A 271 -7.22 -5.62 -24.50
C LEU A 271 -8.34 -5.86 -25.50
N ILE A 272 -9.55 -5.40 -25.18
CA ILE A 272 -10.71 -5.47 -26.07
C ILE A 272 -11.01 -4.06 -26.56
N ILE A 273 -10.91 -3.83 -27.87
CA ILE A 273 -11.20 -2.53 -28.49
C ILE A 273 -12.39 -2.67 -29.42
N THR A 274 -13.39 -1.82 -29.22
CA THR A 274 -14.49 -1.59 -30.16
C THR A 274 -14.31 -0.22 -30.79
N TYR A 275 -14.28 -0.14 -32.11
CA TYR A 275 -14.06 1.11 -32.84
C TYR A 275 -14.91 1.19 -34.10
N THR A 276 -15.07 2.42 -34.60
CA THR A 276 -15.70 2.74 -35.89
C THR A 276 -14.64 3.31 -36.81
N GLU A 277 -14.57 2.81 -38.04
CA GLU A 277 -13.76 3.39 -39.11
C GLU A 277 -14.50 4.59 -39.72
N LEU A 278 -13.81 5.73 -39.85
CA LEU A 278 -14.36 7.04 -40.24
C LEU A 278 -14.11 7.39 -41.70
#